data_AF-A0A1C3P775-F1
#
_entry.id   AF-A0A1C3P775-F1
#
_cell.length_a   1.000
_cell.length_b   1.000
_cell.length_c   1.000
_cell.angle_alpha   90.00
_cell.angle_beta   90.00
_cell.angle_gamma   90.00
#
_symmetry.space_group_name_H-M   'P 1'
#
loop_
_entity.id
_entity.type
_entity.pdbx_description
1 polymer ?
#
loop_
_entity_poly.entity_id
_entity_poly.type
_entity_poly.pdbx_seq_one_letter_code
_entity_poly.pdbx_strand_id
1 'polypeptide(L)' 'MTAGAVSFRYRNGEQRNGIPVTDAINEIVTAIDNRIQV' A
#
# COMPACT_ATOMS: atom_id res chain seq x y z
N MET A 1 10.53 -10.46 -10.11
CA MET A 1 10.11 -9.82 -8.84
C MET A 1 11.00 -8.61 -8.66
N THR A 2 10.46 -7.40 -8.73
CA THR A 2 11.22 -6.19 -8.40
C THR A 2 11.53 -6.27 -6.91
N ALA A 3 12.79 -6.49 -6.55
CA ALA A 3 13.19 -6.50 -5.15
C ALA A 3 12.82 -5.14 -4.53
N GLY A 4 12.12 -5.14 -3.39
CA GLY A 4 11.68 -3.90 -2.74
C GLY A 4 10.32 -3.36 -3.20
N ALA A 5 9.42 -4.21 -3.68
CA ALA A 5 8.01 -3.86 -3.92
C ALA A 5 7.05 -4.77 -3.15
N VAL A 6 5.89 -4.22 -2.77
CA VAL A 6 4.80 -4.88 -2.04
C VAL A 6 3.49 -4.83 -2.83
N SER A 7 2.49 -5.57 -2.36
CA SER A 7 1.13 -5.55 -2.90
C SER A 7 0.13 -5.26 -1.78
N PHE A 8 -0.79 -4.34 -2.01
CA PHE A 8 -1.93 -4.11 -1.13
C PHE A 8 -3.13 -4.92 -1.58
N ARG A 9 -3.84 -5.51 -0.62
CA ARG A 9 -5.11 -6.21 -0.83
C ARG A 9 -6.18 -5.49 -0.02
N TYR A 10 -7.14 -4.94 -0.73
CA TYR A 10 -8.25 -4.20 -0.15
C TYR A 10 -9.40 -5.15 0.20
N ARG A 11 -10.25 -4.74 1.14
CA ARG A 11 -11.41 -5.54 1.58
C ARG A 11 -12.49 -5.74 0.50
N ASN A 12 -12.54 -4.86 -0.50
CA ASN A 12 -13.44 -4.98 -1.65
C ASN A 12 -12.97 -6.06 -2.66
N GLY A 13 -11.84 -6.74 -2.40
CA GLY A 13 -11.28 -7.75 -3.28
C GLY A 13 -10.31 -7.19 -4.33
N GLU A 14 -10.14 -5.87 -4.39
CA GLU A 14 -9.14 -5.23 -5.25
C GLU A 14 -7.73 -5.49 -4.73
N GLN A 15 -6.78 -5.55 -5.67
CA GLN A 15 -5.37 -5.72 -5.35
C GLN A 15 -4.52 -4.75 -6.18
N ARG A 16 -3.68 -3.98 -5.51
CA ARG A 16 -2.68 -3.11 -6.14
C ARG A 16 -1.30 -3.74 -5.95
N ASN A 17 -0.63 -4.06 -7.05
CA ASN A 17 0.60 -4.84 -7.06
C ASN A 17 1.82 -4.02 -7.48
N GLY A 18 2.99 -4.39 -6.97
CA GLY A 18 4.28 -3.84 -7.42
C GLY A 18 4.55 -2.43 -6.90
N ILE A 19 3.97 -2.07 -5.76
CA ILE A 19 4.17 -0.76 -5.12
C ILE A 19 5.57 -0.73 -4.50
N PRO A 20 6.44 0.21 -4.87
CA PRO A 20 7.74 0.35 -4.22
C PRO A 20 7.57 0.53 -2.70
N VAL A 21 8.45 -0.08 -1.90
CA VAL A 21 8.36 -0.03 -0.43
C VAL A 21 8.31 1.40 0.08
N THR A 22 9.08 2.32 -0.50
CA THR A 22 9.07 3.75 -0.12
C THR A 22 7.69 4.39 -0.31
N ASP A 23 7.03 4.11 -1.43
CA ASP A 23 5.70 4.65 -1.73
C ASP A 23 4.64 4.01 -0.85
N ALA A 24 4.77 2.70 -0.59
CA ALA A 24 3.88 1.97 0.31
C ALA A 24 3.94 2.52 1.74
N ILE A 25 5.13 2.86 2.24
CA ILE A 25 5.30 3.49 3.56
C ILE A 25 4.59 4.84 3.60
N ASN A 26 4.78 5.69 2.58
CA ASN A 26 4.14 7.00 2.51
C ASN A 26 2.61 6.88 2.46
N GLU A 27 2.07 5.93 1.69
CA GLU A 27 0.63 5.67 1.60
C GLU A 27 0.05 5.23 2.95
N ILE A 28 0.72 4.31 3.66
CA ILE A 28 0.28 3.83 4.98
C ILE A 28 0.32 4.95 6.02
N VAL A 29 1.41 5.73 6.07
CA VAL A 29 1.53 6.84 7.04
C VAL A 29 0.43 7.87 6.82
N THR A 30 0.19 8.23 5.55
CA THR A 30 -0.91 9.14 5.16
C THR A 30 -2.27 8.56 5.53
N ALA A 31 -2.47 7.25 5.34
CA ALA A 31 -3.71 6.59 5.69
C ALA A 31 -3.98 6.59 7.20
N ILE A 32 -2.93 6.37 8.01
CA ILE A 32 -3.00 6.43 9.47
C ILE A 32 -3.33 7.84 9.94
N ASP A 33 -2.65 8.86 9.40
CA ASP A 33 -2.86 10.27 9.74
C ASP A 33 -4.30 10.71 9.46
N ASN A 34 -4.83 10.32 8.29
CA ASN A 34 -6.20 10.63 7.88
C ASN A 34 -7.25 9.66 8.44
N ARG A 35 -6.83 8.62 9.18
CA ARG A 35 -7.67 7.52 9.66
C ARG A 35 -8.55 6.87 8.58
N ILE A 36 -7.97 6.66 7.41
CA ILE A 36 -8.59 5.94 6.29
C ILE A 36 -8.02 4.52 6.19
N GLN A 37 -8.80 3.62 5.60
CA GLN A 37 -8.40 2.23 5.44
C GLN A 37 -7.69 2.01 4.10
N VAL A 38 -6.54 1.34 4.13
CA VAL A 38 -5.87 0.74 2.95
C VAL A 38 -6.27 -0.72 2.76
#